data_AF-A0A5T1Z6X9-F1
#
_entry.id   AF-A0A5T1Z6X9-F1
#
_cell.length_a   1.000
_cell.length_b   1.000
_cell.length_c   1.000
_cell.angle_alpha   90.00
_cell.angle_beta   90.00
_cell.angle_gamma   90.00
#
_symmetry.space_group_name_H-M   'P 1'
#
loop_
_entity.id
_entity.type
_entity.pdbx_description
1 polymer ?
#
loop_
_entity_poly.entity_id
_entity_poly.type
_entity_poly.pdbx_seq_one_letter_code
_entity_poly.pdbx_strand_id
1 'polypeptide(L)'
;MRAARTCGANNNDFSILDYLFDEYGLSLKDPKYNFRFADMKYIKEANDKYIVVRYMEDNPSIYKEALIYRYILKVRNPNPQIIQYLANHGAKFEVYREDTSWSPIHFWASNNDYKFLELAIKGGANVDMEEYEFESIYKYQDTPLFEAVKESGNYRTVQLLIELGANVNFVPYLTTPLDQAEGARNRKLLKAAGAMTSDQLEKKFNIFYKDYEDRNEYCDLLNEAIRKDKEKENLQKN
;
A
#
# COMPACT_ATOMS: atom_id res chain seq x y z
N MET A 1 2.23 -18.75 10.61
CA MET A 1 1.14 -19.22 9.70
C MET A 1 0.15 -20.19 10.34
N ARG A 2 0.55 -21.39 10.83
CA ARG A 2 -0.39 -22.34 11.45
C ARG A 2 -1.06 -21.76 12.70
N ALA A 3 -0.27 -21.18 13.61
CA ALA A 3 -0.78 -20.48 14.80
C ALA A 3 -1.81 -19.39 14.44
N ALA A 4 -1.48 -18.51 13.49
CA ALA A 4 -2.41 -17.48 13.00
C ALA A 4 -3.74 -18.05 12.45
N ARG A 5 -3.73 -19.25 11.84
CA ARG A 5 -4.98 -19.93 11.44
C ARG A 5 -5.78 -20.40 12.65
N THR A 6 -5.09 -20.97 13.65
CA THR A 6 -5.70 -21.43 14.89
C THR A 6 -6.39 -20.28 15.63
N CYS A 7 -5.76 -19.11 15.73
CA CYS A 7 -6.38 -17.92 16.34
C CYS A 7 -7.70 -17.55 15.67
N GLY A 8 -7.74 -17.51 14.33
CA GLY A 8 -8.95 -17.17 13.59
C GLY A 8 -10.08 -18.19 13.76
N ALA A 9 -9.75 -19.47 13.94
CA ALA A 9 -10.73 -20.53 14.21
C ALA A 9 -11.28 -20.48 15.66
N ASN A 10 -10.52 -19.90 16.58
CA ASN A 10 -10.82 -19.87 18.01
C ASN A 10 -11.20 -18.46 18.48
N ASN A 11 -12.11 -17.78 17.77
CA ASN A 11 -12.62 -16.44 18.15
C ASN A 11 -11.52 -15.38 18.41
N ASN A 12 -10.43 -15.43 17.65
CA ASN A 12 -9.25 -14.57 17.84
C ASN A 12 -8.59 -14.72 19.20
N ASP A 13 -8.55 -15.95 19.74
CA ASP A 13 -7.67 -16.30 20.84
C ASP A 13 -6.20 -16.21 20.37
N PHE A 14 -5.50 -15.19 20.85
CA PHE A 14 -4.10 -14.90 20.51
C PHE A 14 -3.09 -15.69 21.36
N SER A 15 -3.52 -16.48 22.34
CA SER A 15 -2.62 -17.11 23.32
C SER A 15 -1.47 -17.91 22.69
N ILE A 16 -1.72 -18.61 21.58
CA ILE A 16 -0.67 -19.36 20.87
C ILE A 16 0.32 -18.44 20.14
N LEU A 17 -0.12 -17.29 19.66
CA LEU A 17 0.77 -16.29 19.07
C LEU A 17 1.56 -15.58 20.16
N ASP A 18 0.92 -15.22 21.27
CA ASP A 18 1.57 -14.59 22.43
C ASP A 18 2.69 -15.50 22.97
N TYR A 19 2.39 -16.79 23.18
CA TYR A 19 3.42 -17.77 23.55
C TYR A 19 4.58 -17.81 22.54
N LEU A 20 4.29 -17.79 21.23
CA LEU A 20 5.33 -17.87 20.21
C LEU A 20 6.24 -16.63 20.20
N PHE A 21 5.67 -15.43 20.30
CA PHE A 21 6.43 -14.18 20.22
C PHE A 21 7.08 -13.81 21.56
N ASP A 22 6.35 -13.92 22.66
CA ASP A 22 6.78 -13.41 23.97
C ASP A 22 7.58 -14.44 24.78
N GLU A 23 7.18 -15.72 24.73
CA GLU A 23 7.83 -16.77 25.54
C GLU A 23 8.86 -17.58 24.74
N TYR A 24 8.50 -18.04 23.54
CA TYR A 24 9.38 -18.84 22.69
C TYR A 24 10.41 -18.00 21.94
N GLY A 25 10.20 -16.69 21.83
CA GLY A 25 11.14 -15.74 21.22
C GLY A 25 11.14 -15.75 19.69
N LEU A 26 10.01 -16.11 19.05
CA LEU A 26 9.83 -15.89 17.61
C LEU A 26 9.94 -14.39 17.31
N SER A 27 10.61 -14.02 16.22
CA SER A 27 10.72 -12.62 15.80
C SER A 27 10.63 -12.51 14.29
N LEU A 28 9.81 -11.56 13.82
CA LEU A 28 9.72 -11.18 12.40
C LEU A 28 10.44 -9.85 12.12
N LYS A 29 11.14 -9.29 13.11
CA LYS A 29 11.85 -8.01 12.98
C LYS A 29 12.97 -8.06 11.94
N ASP A 30 13.65 -9.20 11.81
CA ASP A 30 14.51 -9.45 10.64
C ASP A 30 13.59 -9.79 9.45
N PRO A 31 13.52 -8.91 8.43
CA PRO A 31 12.55 -9.01 7.35
C PRO A 31 12.62 -10.35 6.61
N LYS A 32 13.77 -11.01 6.57
CA LYS A 32 13.90 -12.31 5.87
C LYS A 32 12.97 -13.39 6.44
N TYR A 33 12.62 -13.31 7.72
CA TYR A 33 11.71 -14.26 8.38
C TYR A 33 10.22 -14.03 8.05
N ASN A 34 9.90 -13.02 7.23
CA ASN A 34 8.59 -12.91 6.59
C ASN A 34 8.35 -14.04 5.57
N PHE A 35 9.40 -14.72 5.13
CA PHE A 35 9.34 -15.85 4.22
C PHE A 35 9.62 -17.16 4.94
N ARG A 36 9.12 -18.26 4.38
CA ARG A 36 9.53 -19.60 4.84
C ARG A 36 10.98 -19.83 4.45
N PHE A 37 11.69 -20.67 5.21
CA PHE A 37 13.11 -20.96 4.99
C PHE A 37 13.46 -21.32 3.52
N ALA A 38 12.65 -22.15 2.87
CA ALA A 38 12.87 -22.55 1.46
C ALA A 38 12.70 -21.40 0.45
N ASP A 39 11.95 -20.38 0.82
CA ASP A 39 11.61 -19.22 -0.03
C ASP A 39 12.59 -18.06 0.20
N MET A 40 13.36 -18.05 1.30
CA MET A 40 14.31 -16.98 1.63
C MET A 40 15.41 -16.79 0.58
N LYS A 41 15.76 -17.84 -0.17
CA LYS A 41 16.76 -17.77 -1.26
C LYS A 41 16.35 -16.84 -2.41
N TYR A 42 15.06 -16.49 -2.51
CA TYR A 42 14.54 -15.58 -3.53
C TYR A 42 14.54 -14.11 -3.06
N ILE A 43 14.88 -13.84 -1.80
CA ILE A 43 15.03 -12.47 -1.31
C ILE A 43 16.28 -11.88 -1.95
N LYS A 44 16.10 -10.80 -2.71
CA LYS A 44 17.20 -10.02 -3.28
C LYS A 44 17.75 -9.04 -2.27
N GLU A 45 16.85 -8.36 -1.57
CA GLU A 45 17.14 -7.33 -0.60
C GLU A 45 16.07 -7.34 0.50
N ALA A 46 16.49 -7.11 1.74
CA ALA A 46 15.58 -7.02 2.87
C ALA A 46 16.17 -6.06 3.91
N ASN A 47 15.38 -5.08 4.32
CA ASN A 47 15.71 -4.15 5.39
C ASN A 47 14.47 -3.77 6.21
N ASP A 48 14.66 -2.95 7.22
CA ASP A 48 13.63 -2.50 8.15
C ASP A 48 12.45 -1.78 7.46
N LYS A 49 12.60 -1.31 6.23
CA LYS A 49 11.53 -0.69 5.44
C LYS A 49 10.83 -1.71 4.55
N TYR A 50 11.56 -2.44 3.71
CA TYR A 50 10.97 -3.29 2.67
C TYR A 50 11.69 -4.62 2.46
N ILE A 51 11.05 -5.49 1.66
CA ILE A 51 11.62 -6.72 1.12
C ILE A 51 11.45 -6.69 -0.39
N VAL A 52 12.53 -6.96 -1.11
CA VAL A 52 12.50 -7.22 -2.55
C VAL A 52 12.73 -8.69 -2.79
N VAL A 53 11.86 -9.29 -3.58
CA VAL A 53 12.05 -10.65 -4.07
C VAL A 53 12.35 -10.67 -5.57
N ARG A 54 13.20 -11.64 -5.95
CA ARG A 54 13.55 -11.88 -7.33
C ARG A 54 12.34 -12.37 -8.12
N TYR A 55 12.25 -11.93 -9.37
CA TYR A 55 11.31 -12.51 -10.31
C TYR A 55 11.83 -13.87 -10.76
N MET A 56 10.93 -14.86 -10.82
CA MET A 56 11.26 -16.22 -11.20
C MET A 56 10.22 -16.68 -12.21
N GLU A 57 10.63 -17.00 -13.44
CA GLU A 57 9.71 -17.46 -14.49
C GLU A 57 8.96 -18.74 -14.09
N ASP A 58 9.63 -19.65 -13.37
CA ASP A 58 9.05 -20.89 -12.86
C ASP A 58 8.20 -20.69 -11.59
N ASN A 59 8.30 -19.53 -10.94
CA ASN A 59 7.50 -19.17 -9.78
C ASN A 59 7.22 -17.65 -9.70
N PRO A 60 6.39 -17.11 -10.61
CA PRO A 60 6.18 -15.65 -10.72
C PRO A 60 5.37 -15.06 -9.55
N SER A 61 4.85 -15.92 -8.66
CA SER A 61 4.04 -15.53 -7.50
C SER A 61 4.80 -15.54 -6.18
N ILE A 62 6.13 -15.71 -6.19
CA ILE A 62 6.93 -15.82 -4.96
C ILE A 62 6.72 -14.67 -3.97
N TYR A 63 6.52 -13.44 -4.47
CA TYR A 63 6.22 -12.26 -3.65
C TYR A 63 4.94 -12.39 -2.81
N LYS A 64 3.96 -13.19 -3.25
CA LYS A 64 2.72 -13.50 -2.50
C LYS A 64 2.94 -14.49 -1.36
N GLU A 65 4.13 -15.09 -1.25
CA GLU A 65 4.45 -16.09 -0.23
C GLU A 65 4.96 -15.50 1.09
N ALA A 66 5.16 -14.18 1.17
CA ALA A 66 5.39 -13.51 2.44
C ALA A 66 4.22 -13.77 3.40
N LEU A 67 4.50 -13.84 4.70
CA LEU A 67 3.58 -14.34 5.73
C LEU A 67 2.20 -13.67 5.70
N ILE A 68 2.15 -12.34 5.63
CA ILE A 68 0.90 -11.57 5.59
C ILE A 68 0.11 -11.90 4.31
N TYR A 69 0.76 -11.87 3.15
CA TYR A 69 0.09 -12.12 1.87
C TYR A 69 -0.40 -13.55 1.74
N ARG A 70 0.43 -14.51 2.17
CA ARG A 70 0.04 -15.91 2.24
C ARG A 70 -1.14 -16.10 3.20
N TYR A 71 -1.20 -15.36 4.31
CA TYR A 71 -2.33 -15.40 5.23
C TYR A 71 -3.62 -14.88 4.58
N ILE A 72 -3.58 -13.69 3.99
CA ILE A 72 -4.72 -13.06 3.29
C ILE A 72 -5.25 -13.97 2.18
N LEU A 73 -4.36 -14.56 1.37
CA LEU A 73 -4.75 -15.30 0.17
C LEU A 73 -5.14 -16.76 0.42
N LYS A 74 -4.63 -17.41 1.47
CA LYS A 74 -4.74 -18.87 1.65
C LYS A 74 -5.53 -19.30 2.89
N VAL A 75 -6.01 -18.37 3.71
CA VAL A 75 -6.85 -18.68 4.88
C VAL A 75 -8.32 -18.55 4.50
N ARG A 76 -9.13 -19.50 4.95
CA ARG A 76 -10.59 -19.41 4.85
C ARG A 76 -11.04 -18.36 5.88
N ASN A 77 -11.54 -17.22 5.42
CA ASN A 77 -11.95 -16.06 6.23
C ASN A 77 -10.77 -15.42 7.03
N PRO A 78 -9.80 -14.79 6.35
CA PRO A 78 -8.72 -14.07 7.03
C PRO A 78 -9.29 -12.93 7.88
N ASN A 79 -8.74 -12.72 9.08
CA ASN A 79 -9.18 -11.65 9.98
C ASN A 79 -8.16 -10.48 10.01
N PRO A 80 -8.59 -9.23 9.74
CA PRO A 80 -7.76 -8.03 9.89
C PRO A 80 -7.05 -7.90 11.25
N GLN A 81 -7.67 -8.31 12.35
CA GLN A 81 -7.06 -8.25 13.69
C GLN A 81 -5.82 -9.15 13.80
N ILE A 82 -5.84 -10.32 13.15
CA ILE A 82 -4.68 -11.22 13.11
C ILE A 82 -3.61 -10.68 12.17
N ILE A 83 -4.00 -10.06 11.06
CA ILE A 83 -3.07 -9.39 10.15
C ILE A 83 -2.36 -8.25 10.88
N GLN A 84 -3.11 -7.40 11.59
CA GLN A 84 -2.59 -6.31 12.41
C GLN A 84 -1.65 -6.82 13.50
N TYR A 85 -2.04 -7.89 14.21
CA TYR A 85 -1.18 -8.51 15.21
C TYR A 85 0.16 -8.94 14.61
N LEU A 86 0.15 -9.61 13.45
CA LEU A 86 1.36 -10.04 12.77
C LEU A 86 2.21 -8.84 12.33
N ALA A 87 1.58 -7.78 11.79
CA ALA A 87 2.26 -6.56 11.38
C ALA A 87 2.96 -5.88 12.57
N ASN A 88 2.28 -5.78 13.72
CA ASN A 88 2.84 -5.23 14.96
C ASN A 88 4.07 -6.02 15.46
N HIS A 89 4.19 -7.29 15.08
CA HIS A 89 5.34 -8.16 15.39
C HIS A 89 6.42 -8.20 14.29
N GLY A 90 6.34 -7.33 13.29
CA GLY A 90 7.34 -7.16 12.24
C GLY A 90 7.00 -7.83 10.90
N ALA A 91 5.80 -8.39 10.76
CA ALA A 91 5.38 -8.87 9.44
C ALA A 91 5.14 -7.68 8.48
N LYS A 92 5.61 -7.79 7.24
CA LYS A 92 5.68 -6.66 6.29
C LYS A 92 4.65 -6.74 5.17
N PHE A 93 4.11 -5.58 4.81
CA PHE A 93 3.33 -5.38 3.59
C PHE A 93 4.22 -4.89 2.43
N GLU A 94 5.33 -4.22 2.73
CA GLU A 94 6.28 -3.65 1.77
C GLU A 94 7.15 -4.78 1.17
N VAL A 95 6.52 -5.69 0.44
CA VAL A 95 7.14 -6.82 -0.24
C VAL A 95 6.94 -6.66 -1.73
N TYR A 96 8.02 -6.32 -2.43
CA TYR A 96 7.98 -5.91 -3.82
C TYR A 96 8.60 -6.96 -4.73
N ARG A 97 8.05 -7.09 -5.94
CA ARG A 97 8.59 -7.92 -7.00
C ARG A 97 9.56 -7.09 -7.84
N GLU A 98 10.78 -7.57 -8.05
CA GLU A 98 11.85 -6.75 -8.63
C GLU A 98 11.61 -6.27 -10.08
N ASP A 99 10.82 -6.99 -10.86
CA ASP A 99 10.59 -6.74 -12.30
C ASP A 99 9.52 -5.68 -12.56
N THR A 100 8.66 -5.44 -11.57
CA THR A 100 7.47 -4.59 -11.70
C THR A 100 7.39 -3.55 -10.63
N SER A 101 8.29 -3.54 -9.64
CA SER A 101 8.27 -2.54 -8.58
C SER A 101 7.04 -2.63 -7.66
N TRP A 102 6.21 -3.67 -7.82
CA TRP A 102 4.89 -3.76 -7.20
C TRP A 102 4.84 -4.74 -6.04
N SER A 103 4.13 -4.31 -5.00
CA SER A 103 3.62 -5.15 -3.90
C SER A 103 2.21 -5.69 -4.23
N PRO A 104 1.75 -6.82 -3.65
CA PRO A 104 0.40 -7.35 -3.89
C PRO A 104 -0.74 -6.34 -3.75
N ILE A 105 -0.58 -5.32 -2.90
CA ILE A 105 -1.56 -4.24 -2.72
C ILE A 105 -1.80 -3.47 -4.04
N HIS A 106 -0.75 -3.17 -4.81
CA HIS A 106 -0.85 -2.50 -6.11
C HIS A 106 -1.58 -3.39 -7.14
N PHE A 107 -1.22 -4.68 -7.20
CA PHE A 107 -1.92 -5.63 -8.05
C PHE A 107 -3.41 -5.73 -7.71
N TRP A 108 -3.78 -5.75 -6.42
CA TRP A 108 -5.19 -5.80 -6.04
C TRP A 108 -5.93 -4.52 -6.41
N ALA A 109 -5.25 -3.38 -6.33
CA ALA A 109 -5.84 -2.12 -6.71
C ALA A 109 -6.10 -2.05 -8.23
N SER A 110 -5.10 -2.40 -9.04
CA SER A 110 -5.17 -2.43 -10.51
C SER A 110 -6.15 -3.49 -11.05
N ASN A 111 -6.43 -4.57 -10.32
CA ASN A 111 -7.35 -5.65 -10.76
C ASN A 111 -8.77 -5.56 -10.18
N ASN A 112 -9.12 -4.49 -9.46
CA ASN A 112 -10.39 -4.38 -8.73
C ASN A 112 -10.61 -5.46 -7.65
N ASP A 113 -9.54 -6.03 -7.07
CA ASP A 113 -9.60 -7.03 -6.01
C ASP A 113 -9.78 -6.37 -4.62
N TYR A 114 -10.78 -5.48 -4.52
CA TYR A 114 -11.00 -4.61 -3.37
C TYR A 114 -11.15 -5.38 -2.03
N LYS A 115 -11.60 -6.64 -2.04
CA LYS A 115 -11.74 -7.45 -0.81
C LYS A 115 -10.40 -7.79 -0.16
N PHE A 116 -9.37 -8.12 -0.95
CA PHE A 116 -8.04 -8.39 -0.39
C PHE A 116 -7.37 -7.09 0.06
N LEU A 117 -7.57 -6.01 -0.70
CA LEU A 117 -7.10 -4.69 -0.37
C LEU A 117 -7.70 -4.17 0.95
N GLU A 118 -9.02 -4.34 1.13
CA GLU A 118 -9.72 -3.98 2.37
C GLU A 118 -9.15 -4.72 3.59
N LEU A 119 -8.90 -6.03 3.47
CA LEU A 119 -8.33 -6.85 4.53
C LEU A 119 -6.92 -6.38 4.92
N ALA A 120 -6.09 -6.04 3.93
CA ALA A 120 -4.73 -5.58 4.17
C ALA A 120 -4.70 -4.22 4.88
N ILE A 121 -5.47 -3.24 4.38
CA ILE A 121 -5.51 -1.89 4.95
C ILE A 121 -6.14 -1.90 6.35
N LYS A 122 -7.25 -2.62 6.55
CA LYS A 122 -7.82 -2.82 7.90
C LYS A 122 -6.90 -3.60 8.84
N GLY A 123 -5.96 -4.36 8.28
CA GLY A 123 -4.89 -5.06 9.00
C GLY A 123 -3.61 -4.23 9.18
N GLY A 124 -3.64 -2.94 8.86
CA GLY A 124 -2.53 -2.01 9.14
C GLY A 124 -1.62 -1.72 7.95
N ALA A 125 -1.95 -2.16 6.74
CA ALA A 125 -1.19 -1.74 5.56
C ALA A 125 -1.36 -0.23 5.33
N ASN A 126 -0.29 0.44 4.90
CA ASN A 126 -0.37 1.82 4.45
C ASN A 126 -1.29 1.91 3.22
N VAL A 127 -2.36 2.71 3.31
CA VAL A 127 -3.32 2.94 2.22
C VAL A 127 -2.68 3.67 1.04
N ASP A 128 -1.69 4.53 1.33
CA ASP A 128 -0.89 5.27 0.36
C ASP A 128 0.49 4.61 0.20
N MET A 129 0.56 3.27 0.27
CA MET A 129 1.82 2.54 0.02
C MET A 129 2.31 2.85 -1.39
N GLU A 130 3.48 3.44 -1.52
CA GLU A 130 4.07 3.69 -2.83
C GLU A 130 4.69 2.40 -3.40
N GLU A 131 4.71 2.32 -4.73
CA GLU A 131 5.54 1.38 -5.47
C GLU A 131 7.01 1.52 -5.07
N TYR A 132 7.78 0.45 -5.25
CA TYR A 132 9.20 0.45 -4.93
C TYR A 132 10.02 0.56 -6.20
N GLU A 133 10.88 1.55 -6.35
CA GLU A 133 11.71 1.63 -7.56
C GLU A 133 13.22 1.61 -7.24
N PHE A 134 13.95 0.71 -7.91
CA PHE A 134 15.37 0.44 -7.68
C PHE A 134 16.30 1.56 -8.19
N GLU A 135 15.89 2.24 -9.27
CA GLU A 135 16.71 3.21 -10.01
C GLU A 135 15.87 4.39 -10.52
N SER A 136 14.89 4.83 -9.73
CA SER A 136 14.06 5.96 -10.13
C SER A 136 14.84 7.27 -10.09
N ILE A 137 14.63 8.10 -11.11
CA ILE A 137 14.94 9.52 -11.03
C ILE A 137 13.85 10.30 -10.26
N TYR A 138 12.72 9.64 -9.95
CA TYR A 138 11.59 10.22 -9.24
C TYR A 138 11.62 9.85 -7.76
N LYS A 139 11.32 10.83 -6.91
CA LYS A 139 11.29 10.64 -5.47
C LYS A 139 10.04 9.90 -4.97
N TYR A 140 8.92 10.05 -5.67
CA TYR A 140 7.60 9.54 -5.28
C TYR A 140 7.02 8.66 -6.37
N GLN A 141 6.39 7.55 -5.96
CA GLN A 141 5.88 6.53 -6.88
C GLN A 141 4.37 6.35 -6.75
N ASP A 142 3.78 5.63 -7.70
CA ASP A 142 2.33 5.43 -7.72
C ASP A 142 1.82 4.72 -6.46
N THR A 143 0.65 5.14 -6.02
CA THR A 143 -0.07 4.54 -4.89
C THR A 143 -1.17 3.61 -5.40
N PRO A 144 -1.75 2.75 -4.55
CA PRO A 144 -2.90 1.92 -4.90
C PRO A 144 -4.05 2.72 -5.52
N LEU A 145 -4.31 3.94 -5.04
CA LEU A 145 -5.37 4.78 -5.62
C LEU A 145 -5.01 5.21 -7.03
N PHE A 146 -3.75 5.61 -7.24
CA PHE A 146 -3.25 6.04 -8.53
C PHE A 146 -3.34 4.92 -9.58
N GLU A 147 -2.99 3.68 -9.22
CA GLU A 147 -3.16 2.51 -10.09
C GLU A 147 -4.62 2.16 -10.35
N ALA A 148 -5.47 2.22 -9.32
CA ALA A 148 -6.88 1.86 -9.46
C ALA A 148 -7.62 2.79 -10.44
N VAL A 149 -7.30 4.08 -10.46
CA VAL A 149 -8.06 5.07 -11.25
C VAL A 149 -7.78 4.97 -12.75
N LYS A 150 -6.64 4.40 -13.17
CA LYS A 150 -6.25 4.21 -14.58
C LYS A 150 -7.22 3.30 -15.36
N GLU A 151 -8.05 2.51 -14.67
CA GLU A 151 -9.01 1.61 -15.28
C GLU A 151 -10.46 1.94 -14.88
N SER A 152 -11.31 2.19 -15.87
CA SER A 152 -12.71 2.62 -15.63
C SER A 152 -13.56 1.60 -14.86
N GLY A 153 -13.20 0.32 -14.92
CA GLY A 153 -13.87 -0.78 -14.22
C GLY A 153 -13.59 -0.86 -12.72
N ASN A 154 -12.54 -0.18 -12.24
CA ASN A 154 -11.99 -0.33 -10.89
C ASN A 154 -12.67 0.57 -9.84
N TYR A 155 -13.87 1.06 -10.12
CA TYR A 155 -14.57 2.01 -9.25
C TYR A 155 -14.82 1.50 -7.82
N ARG A 156 -14.88 0.17 -7.60
CA ARG A 156 -15.08 -0.40 -6.26
C ARG A 156 -13.81 -0.25 -5.43
N THR A 157 -12.66 -0.54 -6.02
CA THR A 157 -11.36 -0.24 -5.41
C THR A 157 -11.20 1.25 -5.17
N VAL A 158 -11.50 2.11 -6.14
CA VAL A 158 -11.40 3.58 -5.98
C VAL A 158 -12.27 4.06 -4.82
N GLN A 159 -13.53 3.62 -4.77
CA GLN A 159 -14.44 3.93 -3.68
C GLN A 159 -13.89 3.47 -2.32
N LEU A 160 -13.43 2.22 -2.23
CA LEU A 160 -12.87 1.66 -1.00
C LEU A 160 -11.64 2.44 -0.52
N LEU A 161 -10.70 2.74 -1.41
CA LEU A 161 -9.47 3.46 -1.03
C LEU A 161 -9.78 4.86 -0.50
N ILE A 162 -10.72 5.57 -1.14
CA ILE A 162 -11.22 6.86 -0.64
C ILE A 162 -11.84 6.70 0.76
N GLU A 163 -12.72 5.70 0.95
CA GLU A 163 -13.36 5.41 2.24
C GLU A 163 -12.36 5.05 3.34
N LEU A 164 -11.23 4.42 2.97
CA LEU A 164 -10.14 4.07 3.87
C LEU A 164 -9.09 5.18 4.03
N GLY A 165 -9.34 6.37 3.47
CA GLY A 165 -8.56 7.57 3.74
C GLY A 165 -7.38 7.84 2.81
N ALA A 166 -7.30 7.16 1.66
CA ALA A 166 -6.28 7.39 0.64
C ALA A 166 -6.17 8.88 0.27
N ASN A 167 -4.95 9.34 0.01
CA ASN A 167 -4.72 10.70 -0.44
C ASN A 167 -5.14 10.90 -1.90
N VAL A 168 -6.35 11.42 -2.10
CA VAL A 168 -6.92 11.68 -3.43
C VAL A 168 -6.20 12.76 -4.25
N ASN A 169 -5.30 13.52 -3.62
CA ASN A 169 -4.55 14.62 -4.23
C ASN A 169 -3.04 14.34 -4.28
N PHE A 170 -2.58 13.12 -3.98
CA PHE A 170 -1.15 12.80 -4.05
C PHE A 170 -0.59 13.01 -5.46
N VAL A 171 0.60 13.61 -5.55
CA VAL A 171 1.27 13.92 -6.82
C VAL A 171 2.62 13.19 -6.87
N PRO A 172 2.69 11.97 -7.41
CA PRO A 172 3.96 11.25 -7.51
C PRO A 172 4.92 11.91 -8.52
N TYR A 173 4.36 12.55 -9.55
CA TYR A 173 5.13 13.23 -10.60
C TYR A 173 4.49 14.55 -11.02
N LEU A 174 3.70 14.58 -12.11
CA LEU A 174 3.09 15.82 -12.62
C LEU A 174 1.56 15.75 -12.67
N THR A 175 1.00 14.61 -12.29
CA THR A 175 -0.43 14.33 -12.41
C THR A 175 -0.96 13.80 -11.09
N THR A 176 -2.25 14.03 -10.88
CA THR A 176 -3.02 13.56 -9.73
C THR A 176 -3.81 12.31 -10.12
N PRO A 177 -4.38 11.59 -9.14
CA PRO A 177 -5.38 10.57 -9.43
C PRO A 177 -6.54 11.09 -10.29
N LEU A 178 -6.96 12.35 -10.13
CA LEU A 178 -8.04 12.90 -10.95
C LEU A 178 -7.64 13.12 -12.41
N ASP A 179 -6.37 13.48 -12.66
CA ASP A 179 -5.84 13.67 -14.02
C ASP A 179 -5.76 12.34 -14.78
N GLN A 180 -5.38 11.26 -14.09
CA GLN A 180 -5.26 9.92 -14.69
C GLN A 180 -6.56 9.10 -14.65
N ALA A 181 -7.60 9.58 -13.96
CA ALA A 181 -8.78 8.79 -13.72
C ALA A 181 -9.56 8.48 -15.00
N GLU A 182 -9.68 7.20 -15.34
CA GLU A 182 -10.50 6.72 -16.43
C GLU A 182 -11.95 6.45 -16.03
N GLY A 183 -12.87 6.70 -16.98
CA GLY A 183 -14.31 6.54 -16.77
C GLY A 183 -14.98 7.65 -15.93
N ALA A 184 -16.26 7.89 -16.20
CA ALA A 184 -17.02 8.94 -15.51
C ALA A 184 -17.24 8.64 -14.00
N ARG A 185 -17.28 7.35 -13.63
CA ARG A 185 -17.54 6.94 -12.25
C ARG A 185 -16.38 7.21 -11.31
N ASN A 186 -15.15 6.86 -11.71
CA ASN A 186 -13.94 7.16 -10.93
C ASN A 186 -13.79 8.67 -10.74
N ARG A 187 -13.91 9.45 -11.83
CA ARG A 187 -13.88 10.92 -11.78
C ARG A 187 -14.93 11.51 -10.84
N LYS A 188 -16.16 10.97 -10.82
CA LYS A 188 -17.22 11.41 -9.90
C LYS A 188 -16.87 11.11 -8.44
N LEU A 189 -16.36 9.92 -8.14
CA LEU A 189 -15.95 9.52 -6.79
C LEU A 189 -14.82 10.42 -6.27
N LEU A 190 -13.78 10.63 -7.08
CA LEU A 190 -12.65 11.49 -6.74
C LEU A 190 -13.09 12.94 -6.49
N LYS A 191 -13.88 13.54 -7.39
CA LYS A 191 -14.41 14.89 -7.20
C LYS A 191 -15.27 15.01 -5.94
N ALA A 192 -16.10 14.01 -5.65
CA ALA A 192 -16.89 13.99 -4.41
C ALA A 192 -16.01 13.92 -3.14
N ALA A 193 -14.83 13.32 -3.25
CA ALA A 193 -13.83 13.25 -2.18
C ALA A 193 -12.91 14.47 -2.10
N GLY A 194 -13.14 15.51 -2.91
CA GLY A 194 -12.30 16.72 -2.91
C GLY A 194 -11.00 16.59 -3.72
N ALA A 195 -10.92 15.60 -4.62
CA ALA A 195 -9.80 15.52 -5.54
C ALA A 195 -9.77 16.72 -6.51
N MET A 196 -8.58 17.20 -6.79
CA MET A 196 -8.28 18.31 -7.69
C MET A 196 -7.31 17.82 -8.77
N THR A 197 -7.33 18.45 -9.94
CA THR A 197 -6.30 18.25 -10.97
C THR A 197 -4.99 18.91 -10.55
N SER A 198 -3.87 18.53 -11.16
CA SER A 198 -2.58 19.20 -10.91
C SER A 198 -2.68 20.71 -11.12
N ASP A 199 -3.25 21.17 -12.24
CA ASP A 199 -3.50 22.59 -12.54
C ASP A 199 -4.30 23.32 -11.44
N GLN A 200 -5.25 22.64 -10.80
CA GLN A 200 -6.06 23.21 -9.73
C GLN A 200 -5.25 23.32 -8.43
N LEU A 201 -4.43 22.32 -8.13
CA LEU A 201 -3.53 22.31 -6.98
C LEU A 201 -2.42 23.37 -7.12
N GLU A 202 -1.80 23.47 -8.30
CA GLU A 202 -0.78 24.50 -8.59
C GLU A 202 -1.33 25.91 -8.35
N LYS A 203 -2.53 26.21 -8.87
CA LYS A 203 -3.20 27.51 -8.66
C LYS A 203 -3.61 27.74 -7.20
N LYS A 204 -4.08 26.69 -6.52
CA LYS A 204 -4.50 26.77 -5.11
C LYS A 204 -3.33 27.14 -4.19
N PHE A 205 -2.16 26.55 -4.44
CA PHE A 205 -0.98 26.74 -3.58
C PHE A 205 0.06 27.72 -4.15
N ASN A 206 -0.16 28.23 -5.36
CA ASN A 206 0.78 29.10 -6.08
C ASN A 206 2.18 28.45 -6.21
N ILE A 207 2.20 27.17 -6.61
CA ILE A 207 3.40 26.36 -6.87
C ILE A 207 3.24 25.81 -8.28
N PHE A 208 3.96 26.35 -9.26
CA PHE A 208 3.84 25.94 -10.66
C PHE A 208 5.09 25.19 -11.10
N TYR A 209 4.93 24.03 -11.75
CA TYR A 209 6.06 23.19 -12.18
C TYR A 209 7.08 23.95 -13.04
N LYS A 210 6.62 24.85 -13.91
CA LYS A 210 7.47 25.66 -14.81
C LYS A 210 8.51 26.53 -14.09
N ASP A 211 8.32 26.80 -12.79
CA ASP A 211 9.20 27.64 -11.99
C ASP A 211 10.36 26.83 -11.35
N TYR A 212 10.40 25.50 -11.59
CA TYR A 212 11.38 24.57 -11.04
C TYR A 212 12.12 23.83 -12.15
N GLU A 213 13.44 23.71 -12.00
CA GLU A 213 14.28 22.88 -12.89
C GLU A 213 14.24 21.40 -12.46
N ASP A 214 14.09 21.14 -11.15
CA ASP A 214 13.96 19.80 -10.58
C ASP A 214 12.50 19.47 -10.27
N ARG A 215 12.00 18.41 -10.89
CA ARG A 215 10.65 17.88 -10.63
C ARG A 215 10.47 17.45 -9.18
N ASN A 216 11.49 16.88 -8.55
CA ASN A 216 11.39 16.39 -7.19
C ASN A 216 11.18 17.55 -6.21
N GLU A 217 11.83 18.70 -6.44
CA GLU A 217 11.59 19.92 -5.66
C GLU A 217 10.14 20.41 -5.80
N TYR A 218 9.60 20.42 -7.03
CA TYR A 218 8.20 20.73 -7.27
C TYR A 218 7.25 19.77 -6.52
N CYS A 219 7.45 18.46 -6.65
CA CYS A 219 6.63 17.45 -5.98
C CYS A 219 6.70 17.58 -4.45
N ASP A 220 7.88 17.84 -3.90
CA ASP A 220 8.08 18.03 -2.46
C ASP A 220 7.24 19.18 -1.93
N LEU A 221 7.35 20.35 -2.57
CA LEU A 221 6.64 21.55 -2.15
C LEU A 221 5.13 21.39 -2.30
N LEU A 222 4.68 20.80 -3.41
CA LEU A 222 3.25 20.63 -3.67
C LEU A 222 2.61 19.60 -2.74
N ASN A 223 3.21 18.41 -2.57
CA ASN A 223 2.69 17.39 -1.65
C ASN A 223 2.73 17.87 -0.20
N GLU A 224 3.74 18.63 0.20
CA GLU A 224 3.82 19.22 1.53
C GLU A 224 2.73 20.28 1.77
N ALA A 225 2.42 21.11 0.76
CA ALA A 225 1.31 22.06 0.83
C ALA A 225 -0.04 21.35 0.96
N ILE A 226 -0.26 20.28 0.19
CA ILE A 226 -1.46 19.44 0.24
C ILE A 226 -1.63 18.80 1.62
N ARG A 227 -0.55 18.26 2.19
CA ARG A 227 -0.56 17.65 3.54
C ARG A 227 -0.96 18.67 4.59
N LYS A 228 -0.34 19.85 4.60
CA LYS A 228 -0.63 20.94 5.56
C LYS A 228 -2.05 21.45 5.44
N ASP A 229 -2.60 21.50 4.23
CA ASP A 229 -3.98 21.92 4.00
C ASP A 229 -4.98 20.91 4.58
N LYS A 230 -4.76 19.61 4.33
CA LYS A 230 -5.57 18.52 4.92
C LYS A 230 -5.52 18.53 6.46
N GLU A 231 -4.35 18.79 7.05
CA GLU A 231 -4.19 18.92 8.50
C GLU A 231 -4.98 20.09 9.08
N LYS A 232 -4.97 21.25 8.41
CA LYS A 232 -5.77 22.42 8.81
C LYS A 232 -7.26 22.14 8.75
N GLU A 233 -7.74 21.49 7.69
CA GLU A 233 -9.15 21.12 7.54
C GLU A 233 -9.60 20.17 8.66
N ASN A 234 -8.76 19.22 9.06
CA ASN A 234 -9.06 18.29 10.14
C ASN A 234 -9.11 18.98 11.52
N LEU A 235 -8.24 19.96 11.76
CA LEU A 235 -8.26 20.77 12.99
C LEU A 235 -9.50 21.66 13.11
N GLN A 236 -10.12 22.05 11.99
CA GLN A 236 -11.33 22.86 11.98
C GLN A 236 -12.61 22.04 12.17
N LYS A 237 -12.54 20.71 12.00
CA LYS A 237 -13.68 19.78 12.13
C LYS A 237 -13.80 19.13 13.51
N ASN A 238 -12.77 19.26 14.35
CA ASN A 238 -12.70 18.73 15.73
C ASN A 238 -12.83 19.86 16.76
#